data_AF-A0A7C3WCQ7-F1
#
_entry.id   AF-A0A7C3WCQ7-F1
#
_cell.length_a   1.000
_cell.length_b   1.000
_cell.length_c   1.000
_cell.angle_alpha   90.00
_cell.angle_beta   90.00
_cell.angle_gamma   90.00
#
_symmetry.space_group_name_H-M   'P 1'
#
loop_
_entity.id
_entity.type
_entity.pdbx_description
1 polymer ?
#
loop_
_entity_poly.entity_id
_entity_poly.type
_entity_poly.pdbx_seq_one_letter_code
_entity_poly.pdbx_strand_id
1 'polypeptide(L)'
;MRKFLLIAALFLLLAFSLPKIVFAGPPDNGPLGCGGNSNAIDTAIGCIPINDTGAFIGFILRWAIGIGGGIAFLLIVYSAFMIMSSRGNPERLKAGQELLNSAIAGLILLIFSIFILKVIGVDILKLPGFGQPDKTMQREISK
;
A
#
# COMPACT_ATOMS: atom_id res chain seq x y z
N MET A 1 1.49 30.17 5.58
CA MET A 1 2.62 29.22 5.74
C MET A 1 2.53 28.43 7.06
N ARG A 2 2.55 29.06 8.24
CA ARG A 2 2.47 28.34 9.55
C ARG A 2 1.20 27.46 9.71
N LYS A 3 0.04 27.93 9.24
CA LYS A 3 -1.25 27.22 9.36
C LYS A 3 -1.34 25.92 8.53
N PHE A 4 -0.59 25.83 7.42
CA PHE A 4 -0.59 24.67 6.53
C PHE A 4 0.29 23.54 7.06
N LEU A 5 1.43 23.90 7.65
CA LEU A 5 2.32 22.99 8.34
C LEU A 5 1.65 22.42 9.60
N LEU A 6 0.83 23.22 10.29
CA LEU A 6 0.00 22.75 11.40
C LEU A 6 -1.12 21.79 10.96
N ILE A 7 -1.76 21.98 9.82
CA ILE A 7 -2.81 21.07 9.33
C ILE A 7 -2.21 19.74 8.84
N ALA A 8 -1.08 19.78 8.14
CA ALA A 8 -0.37 18.57 7.72
C ALA A 8 0.17 17.80 8.93
N ALA A 9 0.79 18.49 9.90
CA ALA A 9 1.25 17.89 11.15
C ALA A 9 0.10 17.39 12.02
N LEU A 10 -1.04 18.08 12.04
CA LEU A 10 -2.25 17.65 12.75
C LEU A 10 -2.86 16.42 12.09
N PHE A 11 -2.87 16.31 10.75
CA PHE A 11 -3.37 15.13 10.04
C PHE A 11 -2.44 13.93 10.22
N LEU A 12 -1.11 14.17 10.26
CA LEU A 12 -0.10 13.17 10.60
C LEU A 12 -0.19 12.74 12.07
N LEU A 13 -0.40 13.69 12.98
CA LEU A 13 -0.62 13.43 14.40
C LEU A 13 -1.97 12.76 14.64
N LEU A 14 -3.04 13.07 13.89
CA LEU A 14 -4.33 12.39 13.96
C LEU A 14 -4.23 10.97 13.40
N ALA A 15 -3.47 10.78 12.32
CA ALA A 15 -3.17 9.46 11.78
C ALA A 15 -2.30 8.63 12.75
N PHE A 16 -1.45 9.29 13.54
CA PHE A 16 -0.61 8.66 14.57
C PHE A 16 -1.35 8.46 15.91
N SER A 17 -2.29 9.35 16.26
CA SER A 17 -3.06 9.36 17.51
C SER A 17 -4.41 8.65 17.39
N LEU A 18 -4.81 8.23 16.20
CA LEU A 18 -5.80 7.17 16.00
C LEU A 18 -5.01 5.87 15.86
N PRO A 19 -4.75 5.13 16.96
CA PRO A 19 -4.09 3.85 16.88
C PRO A 19 -5.06 2.81 16.31
N LYS A 20 -5.40 2.88 15.01
CA LYS A 20 -6.15 1.84 14.26
C LYS A 20 -5.87 1.89 12.74
N ILE A 21 -4.61 1.84 12.32
CA ILE A 21 -4.27 1.21 11.01
C ILE A 21 -3.15 0.17 11.19
N VAL A 22 -2.89 -0.25 12.42
CA VAL A 22 -2.37 -1.61 12.63
C VAL A 22 -3.55 -2.53 12.38
N PHE A 23 -3.57 -3.12 11.19
CA PHE A 23 -4.33 -4.32 10.88
C PHE A 23 -3.86 -5.44 11.82
N ALA A 24 -4.25 -5.38 13.09
CA ALA A 24 -4.15 -6.50 14.01
C ALA A 24 -5.24 -7.50 13.64
N GLY A 25 -4.93 -8.41 12.71
CA GLY A 25 -5.72 -9.61 12.49
C GLY A 25 -5.45 -10.63 13.61
N PRO A 26 -6.48 -11.32 14.15
CA PRO A 26 -6.31 -12.36 15.16
C PRO A 26 -5.54 -13.58 14.63
N PRO A 27 -4.79 -14.30 15.50
CA PRO A 27 -3.86 -15.35 15.11
C PRO A 27 -4.53 -16.73 15.06
N ASP A 28 -5.47 -16.97 14.14
CA ASP A 28 -5.98 -18.33 13.96
C ASP A 28 -6.49 -18.61 12.55
N ASN A 29 -7.33 -17.75 11.97
CA ASN A 29 -7.99 -18.03 10.68
C ASN A 29 -8.37 -16.76 9.91
N GLY A 30 -7.58 -15.69 10.06
CA GLY A 30 -7.75 -14.45 9.29
C GLY A 30 -6.84 -14.42 8.05
N PRO A 31 -7.12 -13.55 7.05
CA PRO A 31 -6.35 -13.41 5.80
C PRO A 31 -4.88 -12.95 5.97
N LEU A 32 -4.39 -12.88 7.21
CA LEU A 32 -3.06 -12.46 7.62
C LEU A 32 -2.37 -13.46 8.57
N GLY A 33 -3.08 -14.49 9.05
CA GLY A 33 -2.53 -15.46 10.03
C GLY A 33 -1.85 -16.64 9.36
N CYS A 34 -0.69 -17.04 9.87
CA CYS A 34 -0.04 -18.28 9.46
C CYS A 34 -0.70 -19.45 10.19
N GLY A 35 -1.51 -20.23 9.49
CA GLY A 35 -2.08 -21.47 10.05
C GLY A 35 -0.98 -22.45 10.40
N GLY A 36 -0.58 -22.48 11.69
CA GLY A 36 0.02 -23.59 12.46
C GLY A 36 1.18 -24.41 11.88
N ASN A 37 1.69 -24.10 10.68
CA ASN A 37 2.76 -24.85 10.04
C ASN A 37 4.10 -24.19 10.39
N SER A 38 5.08 -25.01 10.78
CA SER A 38 6.44 -24.60 11.19
C SER A 38 7.28 -23.90 10.10
N ASN A 39 6.66 -23.49 8.99
CA ASN A 39 7.31 -22.94 7.79
C ASN A 39 6.87 -21.50 7.47
N ALA A 40 6.16 -20.83 8.39
CA ALA A 40 5.74 -19.45 8.20
C ALA A 40 5.74 -18.66 9.51
N ILE A 41 6.15 -17.39 9.45
CA ILE A 41 6.26 -16.50 10.62
C ILE A 41 5.11 -15.50 10.57
N ASP A 42 4.34 -15.43 11.66
CA ASP A 42 3.28 -14.43 11.83
C ASP A 42 3.89 -13.10 12.29
N THR A 43 3.57 -12.02 11.59
CA THR A 43 4.09 -10.69 11.87
C THR A 43 2.97 -9.65 11.79
N ALA A 44 3.18 -8.47 12.36
CA ALA A 44 2.19 -7.38 12.33
C ALA A 44 1.82 -6.89 10.91
N ILE A 45 2.55 -7.35 9.89
CA ILE A 45 2.28 -7.09 8.47
C ILE A 45 1.61 -8.29 7.77
N GLY A 46 1.47 -9.44 8.43
CA GLY A 46 0.85 -10.67 7.94
C GLY A 46 1.83 -11.84 7.78
N CYS A 47 1.28 -12.99 7.39
CA CYS A 47 2.01 -14.24 7.30
C CYS A 47 3.11 -14.25 6.21
N ILE A 48 4.36 -14.53 6.61
CA ILE A 48 5.50 -14.67 5.68
C ILE A 48 5.90 -16.15 5.56
N PRO A 49 5.62 -16.82 4.43
CA PRO A 49 6.14 -18.16 4.14
C PRO A 49 7.61 -18.06 3.73
N ILE A 50 8.48 -18.86 4.38
CA ILE A 50 9.95 -18.83 4.17
C ILE A 50 10.45 -19.92 3.21
N ASN A 51 9.60 -20.86 2.83
CA ASN A 51 9.94 -22.02 1.99
C ASN A 51 9.51 -21.84 0.51
N ASP A 52 8.53 -20.97 0.23
CA ASP A 52 7.98 -20.76 -1.11
C ASP A 52 8.30 -19.34 -1.62
N THR A 53 9.33 -19.25 -2.45
CA THR A 53 9.76 -17.99 -3.11
C THR A 53 8.59 -17.28 -3.80
N GLY A 54 7.67 -18.03 -4.41
CA GLY A 54 6.54 -17.45 -5.11
C GLY A 54 5.49 -16.80 -4.21
N ALA A 55 5.22 -17.40 -3.05
CA ALA A 55 4.28 -16.84 -2.06
C ALA A 55 4.88 -15.62 -1.36
N PHE A 56 6.20 -15.62 -1.11
CA PHE A 56 6.94 -14.49 -0.56
C PHE A 56 6.85 -13.24 -1.47
N ILE A 57 7.06 -13.42 -2.78
CA ILE A 57 6.96 -12.33 -3.76
C ILE A 57 5.53 -11.78 -3.85
N GLY A 58 4.51 -12.65 -3.80
CA GLY A 58 3.11 -12.24 -3.76
C GLY A 58 2.74 -11.37 -2.55
N PHE A 59 3.29 -11.70 -1.38
CA PHE A 59 3.10 -10.94 -0.15
C PHE A 59 3.72 -9.53 -0.25
N ILE A 60 4.98 -9.44 -0.68
CA ILE A 60 5.67 -8.15 -0.86
C ILE A 60 4.97 -7.28 -1.90
N LEU A 61 4.52 -7.86 -3.02
CA LEU A 61 3.81 -7.13 -4.06
C LEU A 61 2.51 -6.50 -3.57
N ARG A 62 1.70 -7.27 -2.82
CA ARG A 62 0.44 -6.78 -2.26
C ARG A 62 0.65 -5.63 -1.28
N TRP A 63 1.69 -5.71 -0.44
CA TRP A 63 2.07 -4.63 0.47
C TRP A 63 2.65 -3.41 -0.23
N ALA A 64 3.52 -3.61 -1.23
CA ALA A 64 4.12 -2.54 -2.02
C ALA A 64 3.05 -1.72 -2.74
N ILE A 65 1.98 -2.35 -3.23
CA ILE A 65 0.85 -1.67 -3.88
C ILE A 65 0.04 -0.87 -2.85
N GLY A 66 -0.26 -1.47 -1.70
CA GLY A 66 -1.02 -0.81 -0.63
C GLY A 66 -0.31 0.43 -0.09
N ILE A 67 0.95 0.29 0.33
CA ILE A 67 1.75 1.39 0.85
C ILE A 67 2.11 2.38 -0.26
N GLY A 68 2.57 1.90 -1.41
CA GLY A 68 3.03 2.76 -2.51
C GLY A 68 1.91 3.62 -3.07
N GLY A 69 0.72 3.05 -3.27
CA GLY A 69 -0.47 3.80 -3.68
C GLY A 69 -0.92 4.81 -2.61
N GLY A 70 -0.86 4.42 -1.33
CA GLY A 70 -1.21 5.29 -0.22
C GLY A 70 -0.31 6.52 -0.12
N ILE A 71 1.02 6.34 -0.19
CA ILE A 71 1.98 7.45 -0.12
C ILE A 71 1.83 8.38 -1.34
N ALA A 72 1.69 7.82 -2.54
CA ALA A 72 1.49 8.60 -3.75
C ALA A 72 0.21 9.44 -3.68
N PHE A 73 -0.88 8.86 -3.17
CA PHE A 73 -2.14 9.58 -2.97
C PHE A 73 -1.99 10.77 -2.01
N LEU A 74 -1.29 10.59 -0.87
CA LEU A 74 -1.02 11.70 0.06
C LEU A 74 -0.21 12.83 -0.59
N LEU A 75 0.79 12.51 -1.41
CA LEU A 75 1.61 13.51 -2.11
C LEU A 75 0.80 14.31 -3.13
N ILE A 76 -0.13 13.67 -3.85
CA ILE A 76 -1.04 14.34 -4.79
C ILE A 76 -1.96 15.32 -4.05
N VAL A 77 -2.54 14.89 -2.92
CA VAL A 77 -3.39 15.75 -2.10
C VAL A 77 -2.60 16.96 -1.60
N TYR A 78 -1.39 16.74 -1.06
CA TYR A 78 -0.53 17.82 -0.55
C TYR A 78 -0.16 18.86 -1.62
N SER A 79 0.22 18.41 -2.81
CA SER A 79 0.59 19.28 -3.92
C SER A 79 -0.60 20.04 -4.51
N ALA A 80 -1.77 19.42 -4.62
CA ALA A 80 -3.01 20.10 -5.06
C ALA A 80 -3.39 21.25 -4.11
N PHE A 81 -3.27 21.01 -2.81
CA PHE A 81 -3.52 21.99 -1.76
C PHE A 81 -2.52 23.17 -1.80
N MET A 82 -1.26 22.91 -2.17
CA MET A 82 -0.24 23.94 -2.40
C MET A 82 -0.60 24.85 -3.58
N ILE A 83 -1.10 24.30 -4.69
CA ILE A 83 -1.55 25.09 -5.85
C ILE A 83 -2.78 25.92 -5.50
N MET A 84 -3.79 25.31 -4.87
CA MET A 84 -5.08 25.96 -4.61
C MET A 84 -4.98 27.15 -3.65
N SER A 85 -4.03 27.13 -2.71
CA SER A 85 -3.82 28.23 -1.75
C SER A 85 -2.90 29.35 -2.25
N SER A 86 -2.32 29.23 -3.46
CA SER A 86 -1.30 30.14 -3.99
C SER A 86 -1.85 31.27 -4.86
N ARG A 87 -3.12 31.69 -4.66
CA ARG A 87 -3.84 32.72 -5.44
C ARG A 87 -3.22 34.14 -5.36
N GLY A 88 -2.01 34.30 -5.91
CA GLY A 88 -1.32 35.59 -5.97
C GLY A 88 0.20 35.51 -6.11
N ASN A 89 0.83 34.34 -5.98
CA ASN A 89 2.27 34.19 -6.20
C ASN A 89 2.57 33.11 -7.27
N PRO A 90 3.07 33.51 -8.46
CA PRO A 90 3.33 32.58 -9.57
C PRO A 90 4.41 31.53 -9.25
N GLU A 91 5.31 31.82 -8.31
CA GLU A 91 6.39 30.90 -7.91
C GLU A 91 5.85 29.68 -7.15
N ARG A 92 4.86 29.89 -6.28
CA ARG A 92 4.22 28.81 -5.51
C ARG A 92 3.30 27.94 -6.36
N LEU A 93 2.70 28.53 -7.39
CA LEU A 93 1.91 27.80 -8.39
C LEU A 93 2.81 26.91 -9.24
N LYS A 94 3.94 27.44 -9.72
CA LYS A 94 4.90 26.68 -10.53
C LYS A 94 5.54 25.54 -9.73
N ALA A 95 5.96 25.81 -8.49
CA ALA A 95 6.49 24.77 -7.59
C ALA A 95 5.45 23.67 -7.29
N GLY A 96 4.18 24.03 -7.11
CA GLY A 96 3.10 23.05 -6.91
C GLY A 96 2.87 22.17 -8.15
N GLN A 97 2.99 22.71 -9.36
CA GLN A 97 2.86 21.94 -10.61
C GLN A 97 4.02 20.97 -10.84
N GLU A 98 5.26 21.37 -10.54
CA GLU A 98 6.42 20.47 -10.59
C GLU A 98 6.27 19.31 -9.60
N LEU A 99 5.76 19.57 -8.40
CA LEU A 99 5.47 18.53 -7.40
C LEU A 99 4.32 17.60 -7.85
N LEU A 100 3.26 18.14 -8.46
CA LEU A 100 2.17 17.33 -8.99
C LEU A 100 2.63 16.43 -10.13
N ASN A 101 3.39 16.97 -11.08
CA ASN A 101 3.92 16.20 -12.20
C ASN A 101 4.87 15.09 -11.76
N SER A 102 5.74 15.34 -10.77
CA SER A 102 6.62 14.30 -10.23
C SER A 102 5.84 13.21 -9.48
N ALA A 103 4.79 13.56 -8.73
CA ALA A 103 3.92 12.59 -8.07
C ALA A 103 3.15 11.71 -9.09
N ILE A 104 2.61 12.32 -10.15
CA ILE A 104 1.89 11.60 -11.22
C ILE A 104 2.85 10.69 -11.98
N ALA A 105 4.07 11.15 -12.30
CA ALA A 105 5.09 10.34 -12.94
C ALA A 105 5.47 9.11 -12.09
N GLY A 106 5.59 9.28 -10.77
CA GLY A 106 5.83 8.17 -9.84
C GLY A 106 4.69 7.15 -9.83
N LEU A 107 3.43 7.61 -9.83
CA LEU A 107 2.26 6.73 -9.86
C LEU A 107 2.17 5.94 -11.18
N ILE A 108 2.46 6.58 -12.31
CA ILE A 108 2.52 5.94 -13.63
C ILE A 108 3.61 4.86 -13.65
N LEU A 109 4.80 5.17 -13.13
CA LEU A 109 5.90 4.20 -13.02
C LEU A 109 5.47 2.99 -12.18
N LEU A 110 4.78 3.23 -11.05
CA LEU A 110 4.27 2.17 -10.18
C LEU A 110 3.33 1.22 -10.94
N ILE A 111 2.36 1.76 -11.68
CA ILE A 111 1.39 0.98 -12.48
C ILE A 111 2.11 0.17 -13.56
N PHE A 112 3.05 0.79 -14.28
CA PHE A 112 3.84 0.11 -15.30
C PHE A 112 4.74 -0.99 -14.73
N SER A 113 5.36 -0.74 -13.58
CA SER A 113 6.20 -1.73 -12.90
C SER A 113 5.43 -3.00 -12.59
N ILE A 114 4.20 -2.87 -12.08
CA ILE A 114 3.33 -4.00 -11.77
C ILE A 114 2.89 -4.72 -13.04
N PHE A 115 2.60 -3.97 -14.11
CA PHE A 115 2.21 -4.56 -15.38
C PHE A 115 3.32 -5.47 -15.93
N ILE A 116 4.57 -4.99 -15.93
CA ILE A 116 5.73 -5.79 -16.34
C ILE A 116 5.94 -6.99 -15.41
N LEU A 117 5.81 -6.82 -14.10
CA LEU A 117 5.93 -7.93 -13.14
C LEU A 117 4.82 -8.97 -13.30
N LYS A 118 3.60 -8.58 -13.65
CA LYS A 118 2.52 -9.52 -13.96
C LYS A 118 2.80 -10.29 -15.24
N VAL A 119 3.21 -9.60 -16.30
CA VAL A 119 3.54 -10.25 -17.58
C VAL A 119 4.69 -11.24 -17.40
N ILE A 120 5.81 -10.82 -16.82
CA ILE A 120 6.97 -11.71 -16.68
C ILE A 120 6.76 -12.74 -15.56
N GLY A 121 6.20 -12.33 -14.43
CA GLY A 121 6.03 -13.20 -13.26
C GLY A 121 4.92 -14.24 -13.40
N VAL A 122 3.82 -13.90 -14.06
CA VAL A 122 2.69 -14.82 -14.27
C VAL A 122 2.81 -15.59 -15.58
N ASP A 123 3.18 -14.93 -16.68
CA ASP A 123 3.17 -15.60 -17.99
C ASP A 123 4.42 -16.45 -18.22
N ILE A 124 5.58 -16.09 -17.65
CA ILE A 124 6.85 -16.81 -17.87
C ILE A 124 7.21 -17.75 -16.71
N LEU A 125 7.13 -17.27 -15.46
CA LEU A 125 7.45 -18.10 -14.28
C LEU A 125 6.24 -18.84 -13.70
N LYS A 126 5.02 -18.62 -14.23
CA LYS A 126 3.80 -19.38 -13.92
C LYS A 126 3.60 -19.62 -12.42
N LEU A 127 3.80 -18.58 -11.60
CA LEU A 127 3.63 -18.67 -10.15
C LEU A 127 2.15 -18.94 -9.79
N PRO A 128 1.80 -20.11 -9.23
CA PRO A 128 0.47 -20.38 -8.72
C PRO A 128 0.33 -19.65 -7.37
N GLY A 129 -0.45 -18.56 -7.32
CA GLY A 129 -0.70 -17.86 -6.06
C GLY A 129 -1.23 -16.43 -6.16
N PHE A 130 -1.16 -15.80 -7.33
CA PHE A 130 -1.69 -14.45 -7.54
C PHE A 130 -3.21 -14.47 -7.78
N GLY A 131 -3.99 -14.81 -6.74
CA GLY A 131 -5.44 -14.59 -6.78
C GLY A 131 -6.34 -15.56 -6.03
N GLN A 132 -5.85 -16.41 -5.10
CA GLN A 132 -6.79 -17.14 -4.25
C GLN A 132 -7.21 -16.27 -3.05
N PRO A 133 -8.46 -15.74 -3.04
CA PRO A 133 -9.14 -15.54 -1.77
C PRO A 133 -9.30 -16.92 -1.13
N ASP A 134 -8.90 -16.97 0.13
CA ASP A 134 -9.00 -18.11 1.02
C ASP A 134 -10.39 -18.78 0.95
N LYS A 135 -10.38 -20.09 0.72
CA LYS A 135 -11.59 -20.94 0.59
C LYS A 135 -12.05 -21.48 1.94
N THR A 136 -11.48 -21.00 3.03
CA THR A 136 -11.65 -21.55 4.37
C THR A 136 -12.90 -20.98 5.05
N MET A 137 -13.40 -19.84 4.57
CA MET A 137 -14.71 -19.27 4.95
C MET A 137 -15.93 -20.13 4.52
N GLN A 138 -15.78 -21.07 3.59
CA GLN A 138 -16.89 -21.93 3.15
C GLN A 138 -17.13 -23.17 4.03
N ARG A 139 -16.25 -23.48 5.00
CA ARG A 139 -16.46 -24.59 5.95
C ARG A 139 -17.15 -24.21 7.26
N GLU A 140 -17.14 -22.93 7.64
CA GLU A 140 -17.86 -22.44 8.84
C GLU A 140 -19.37 -22.25 8.60
N ILE A 141 -19.81 -21.96 7.37
CA ILE A 141 -21.24 -21.79 7.04
C ILE A 141 -21.97 -23.15 6.89
N SER A 142 -21.28 -24.28 7.03
CA SER A 142 -21.84 -25.63 6.81
C SER A 142 -21.98 -26.48 8.08
N LYS A 143 -21.86 -25.91 9.28
CA LYS A 143 -22.15 -26.63 10.53
C LYS A 143 -23.07 -25.87 11.46
#